data_AF-A0A6B8KJZ9-F1
#
_entry.id   AF-A0A6B8KJZ9-F1
#
_cell.length_a   1.000
_cell.length_b   1.000
_cell.length_c   1.000
_cell.angle_alpha   90.00
_cell.angle_beta   90.00
_cell.angle_gamma   90.00
#
_symmetry.space_group_name_H-M   'P 1'
#
loop_
_entity.id
_entity.type
_entity.pdbx_description
1 polymer ?
#
loop_
_entity_poly.entity_id
_entity_poly.type
_entity_poly.pdbx_seq_one_letter_code
_entity_poly.pdbx_strand_id
1 'polypeptide(L)'
;MGRFFILLFATVALAGAVVAYYNRLHLSGANSTTAPPSSPKPKPTVDIRDFGAKSDGTRDASSACNQATTRVSSAGGGIVRIPAPENGGYYRFDSTCILRQNVTVECDDAAVIKPGAALAELFRIASDGAATLRRCKLINQAPYAVSAISIDPATALNTSDFITIEDMYVRGFANGVLNKGAGGWTIRHMWFQSQTGWDIRSIDNGTNSAVFDVQSLGSAGCISYAKTSFPIEGVQIQNLRCSPVGGVGVRFSGGLNNRMENITIDSATGPALELDGDSGYAVANMQLHDIWLGGHGDSPPGTHGLYAHGAVVQSHFDMLTAALWPGCGIMIKGSPAAPAGDNNISNSNISFSSLADICLDGAAAHVYRTFAEGNTLRSPVSVLETGAAGAVWSTWRHNVFSGRQTFNASSIHESNLGEDLDMNTNEWAAWTRYAPVISCESGAPAEATASAAYTRIKNTVVVEFTVSNAKPGTCAGRLFFSLPFAVNSAFAGYGQAQETSANVAVVAIAFAGRAVAGLAYGDGDYALVAAAPRRKYQGVITYEAAP
;
A
#
# COMPACT_ATOMS: atom_id res chain seq x y z
N MET A 1 7.61 30.00 -56.96
CA MET A 1 7.41 30.99 -55.88
C MET A 1 5.94 31.35 -55.85
N GLY A 2 5.26 31.11 -54.72
CA GLY A 2 3.86 31.51 -54.52
C GLY A 2 2.97 30.37 -54.04
N ARG A 3 2.82 30.26 -52.70
CA ARG A 3 1.67 29.72 -51.94
C ARG A 3 2.11 29.48 -50.48
N PHE A 4 2.18 30.56 -49.69
CA PHE A 4 2.41 30.49 -48.24
C PHE A 4 1.90 31.78 -47.58
N PHE A 5 0.61 32.11 -47.73
CA PHE A 5 0.05 33.33 -47.13
C PHE A 5 -1.48 33.29 -46.92
N ILE A 6 -2.04 32.15 -46.48
CA ILE A 6 -3.44 32.09 -46.03
C ILE A 6 -3.53 31.11 -44.85
N LEU A 7 -2.95 31.45 -43.70
CA LEU A 7 -3.23 30.73 -42.44
C LEU A 7 -2.84 31.53 -41.19
N LEU A 8 -2.98 32.86 -41.23
CA LEU A 8 -2.62 33.74 -40.08
C LEU A 8 -3.68 34.81 -39.73
N PHE A 9 -4.95 34.62 -40.12
CA PHE A 9 -6.02 35.58 -39.79
C PHE A 9 -7.24 34.99 -39.06
N ALA A 10 -7.22 33.69 -38.72
CA ALA A 10 -8.33 33.06 -37.98
C ALA A 10 -8.16 33.06 -36.44
N THR A 11 -7.00 33.45 -35.91
CA THR A 11 -6.66 33.34 -34.47
C THR A 11 -6.80 34.62 -33.66
N VAL A 12 -7.21 35.76 -34.25
CA VAL A 12 -7.33 37.03 -33.51
C VAL A 12 -8.79 37.42 -33.18
N ALA A 13 -9.78 36.79 -33.81
CA ALA A 13 -11.20 37.14 -33.57
C ALA A 13 -11.83 36.47 -32.33
N LEU A 14 -11.25 35.41 -31.78
CA LEU A 14 -11.81 34.72 -30.60
C LEU A 14 -11.40 35.33 -29.25
N ALA A 15 -10.33 36.13 -29.20
CA ALA A 15 -9.87 36.75 -27.95
C ALA A 15 -10.72 37.97 -27.53
N GLY A 16 -11.37 38.65 -28.48
CA GLY A 16 -12.21 39.83 -28.19
C GLY A 16 -13.58 39.51 -27.58
N ALA A 17 -14.15 38.35 -27.90
CA ALA A 17 -15.48 37.95 -27.41
C ALA A 17 -15.47 37.48 -25.94
N VAL A 18 -14.35 36.91 -25.47
CA VAL A 18 -14.21 36.43 -24.08
C VAL A 18 -14.06 37.60 -23.09
N VAL A 19 -13.42 38.70 -23.50
CA VAL A 19 -13.25 39.89 -22.65
C VAL A 19 -14.55 40.70 -22.50
N ALA A 20 -15.42 40.72 -23.52
CA ALA A 20 -16.72 41.39 -23.44
C ALA A 20 -17.74 40.63 -22.56
N TYR A 21 -17.60 39.30 -22.43
CA TYR A 21 -18.45 38.49 -21.55
C TYR A 21 -18.05 38.63 -20.07
N TYR A 22 -16.75 38.74 -19.77
CA TYR A 22 -16.27 38.94 -18.40
C TYR A 22 -16.62 40.32 -17.81
N ASN A 23 -16.69 41.36 -18.64
CA ASN A 23 -17.03 42.72 -18.19
C ASN A 23 -18.53 42.96 -17.97
N ARG A 24 -19.41 42.08 -18.47
CA ARG A 24 -20.87 42.19 -18.22
C ARG A 24 -21.35 41.52 -16.93
N LEU A 25 -20.52 40.71 -16.29
CA LEU A 25 -20.82 40.06 -15.01
C LEU A 25 -20.40 40.86 -13.77
N HIS A 26 -19.73 42.01 -13.93
CA HIS A 26 -19.17 42.79 -12.81
C HIS A 26 -19.77 44.19 -12.58
N LEU A 27 -20.82 44.61 -13.30
CA LEU A 27 -21.41 45.95 -13.14
C LEU A 27 -22.94 45.96 -12.93
N SER A 28 -23.42 45.12 -12.02
CA SER A 28 -24.72 45.31 -11.36
C SER A 28 -24.57 45.19 -9.84
N GLY A 29 -23.72 46.05 -9.27
CA GLY A 29 -23.74 46.37 -7.85
C GLY A 29 -25.00 47.16 -7.50
N ALA A 30 -26.15 46.49 -7.53
CA ALA A 30 -27.31 46.95 -6.81
C ALA A 30 -26.94 46.92 -5.32
N ASN A 31 -26.98 48.09 -4.67
CA ASN A 31 -26.92 48.24 -3.22
C ASN A 31 -28.12 47.50 -2.60
N SER A 32 -28.00 46.18 -2.51
CA SER A 32 -28.79 45.37 -1.61
C SER A 32 -28.18 45.58 -0.24
N THR A 33 -28.82 46.43 0.56
CA THR A 33 -28.67 46.50 2.01
C THR A 33 -29.13 45.16 2.61
N THR A 34 -28.36 44.12 2.35
CA THR A 34 -28.47 42.83 3.02
C THR A 34 -28.05 43.06 4.46
N ALA A 35 -28.97 42.81 5.38
CA ALA A 35 -28.66 42.79 6.80
C ALA A 35 -27.43 41.89 7.01
N PRO A 36 -26.49 42.29 7.88
CA PRO A 36 -25.32 41.46 8.17
C PRO A 36 -25.81 40.05 8.53
N PRO A 37 -25.20 38.99 7.96
CA PRO A 37 -25.66 37.63 8.19
C PRO A 37 -25.74 37.39 9.70
N SER A 38 -26.94 37.05 10.17
CA SER A 38 -27.17 36.76 11.59
C SER A 38 -26.16 35.70 12.02
N SER A 39 -25.45 35.95 13.13
CA SER A 39 -24.45 35.01 13.65
C SER A 39 -25.04 33.60 13.74
N PRO A 40 -24.35 32.56 13.25
CA PRO A 40 -24.86 31.20 13.25
C PRO A 40 -25.29 30.79 14.67
N LYS A 41 -26.53 30.32 14.83
CA LYS A 41 -27.01 29.80 16.11
C LYS A 41 -26.13 28.61 16.51
N PRO A 42 -25.65 28.52 17.77
CA PRO A 42 -24.89 27.36 18.24
C PRO A 42 -25.66 26.07 17.99
N LYS A 43 -24.99 25.07 17.39
CA LYS A 43 -25.60 23.76 17.14
C LYS A 43 -25.86 23.05 18.48
N PRO A 44 -27.02 22.40 18.67
CA PRO A 44 -27.32 21.69 19.91
C PRO A 44 -26.37 20.51 20.15
N THR A 45 -26.06 20.28 21.43
CA THR A 45 -25.45 19.04 21.91
C THR A 45 -26.45 18.36 22.84
N VAL A 46 -26.73 17.08 22.63
CA VAL A 46 -27.69 16.30 23.45
C VAL A 46 -27.06 14.97 23.88
N ASP A 47 -27.39 14.49 25.07
CA ASP A 47 -26.93 13.20 25.59
C ASP A 47 -28.00 12.13 25.36
N ILE A 48 -27.62 10.91 24.95
CA ILE A 48 -28.59 9.82 24.78
C ILE A 48 -29.28 9.42 26.10
N ARG A 49 -28.69 9.72 27.27
CA ARG A 49 -29.28 9.48 28.59
C ARG A 49 -30.50 10.35 28.86
N ASP A 50 -30.54 11.55 28.28
CA ASP A 50 -31.71 12.44 28.34
C ASP A 50 -32.94 11.81 27.67
N PHE A 51 -32.71 10.80 26.81
CA PHE A 51 -33.73 10.00 26.14
C PHE A 51 -33.90 8.60 26.76
N GLY A 52 -33.35 8.38 27.96
CA GLY A 52 -33.56 7.17 28.76
C GLY A 52 -32.60 6.01 28.45
N ALA A 53 -31.52 6.25 27.71
CA ALA A 53 -30.47 5.25 27.51
C ALA A 53 -29.85 4.82 28.85
N LYS A 54 -29.56 3.53 29.01
CA LYS A 54 -28.79 2.99 30.13
C LYS A 54 -27.57 2.24 29.62
N SER A 55 -26.48 2.35 30.37
CA SER A 55 -25.19 1.72 30.07
C SER A 55 -24.95 0.44 30.86
N ASP A 56 -25.98 -0.16 31.44
CA ASP A 56 -25.91 -1.39 32.23
C ASP A 56 -25.99 -2.68 31.39
N GLY A 57 -26.09 -2.55 30.05
CA GLY A 57 -26.25 -3.66 29.13
C GLY A 57 -27.63 -4.34 29.16
N THR A 58 -28.55 -3.92 30.04
CA THR A 58 -29.85 -4.58 30.23
C THR A 58 -30.95 -4.01 29.36
N ARG A 59 -30.91 -2.69 29.09
CA ARG A 59 -31.90 -1.96 28.32
C ARG A 59 -31.38 -1.60 26.93
N ASP A 60 -32.26 -1.66 25.94
CA ASP A 60 -32.01 -1.14 24.61
C ASP A 60 -31.79 0.39 24.63
N ALA A 61 -30.61 0.82 24.18
CA ALA A 61 -30.20 2.21 24.05
C ALA A 61 -30.31 2.74 22.61
N SER A 62 -30.59 1.90 21.62
CA SER A 62 -30.67 2.38 20.22
C SER A 62 -31.90 3.27 19.99
N SER A 63 -33.02 3.02 20.68
CA SER A 63 -34.20 3.89 20.66
C SER A 63 -33.86 5.32 21.12
N ALA A 64 -33.12 5.46 22.21
CA ALA A 64 -32.64 6.75 22.73
C ALA A 64 -31.64 7.43 21.76
N CYS A 65 -30.72 6.67 21.16
CA CYS A 65 -29.83 7.17 20.11
C CYS A 65 -30.61 7.72 18.90
N ASN A 66 -31.66 7.02 18.46
CA ASN A 66 -32.51 7.45 17.35
C ASN A 66 -33.34 8.70 17.69
N GLN A 67 -33.79 8.86 18.93
CA GLN A 67 -34.48 10.08 19.37
C GLN A 67 -33.51 11.27 19.43
N ALA A 68 -32.31 11.08 19.96
CA ALA A 68 -31.28 12.10 20.03
C ALA A 68 -30.85 12.58 18.63
N THR A 69 -30.56 11.65 17.71
CA THR A 69 -30.20 11.98 16.31
C THR A 69 -31.33 12.70 15.58
N THR A 70 -32.59 12.30 15.80
CA THR A 70 -33.76 13.01 15.26
C THR A 70 -33.83 14.43 15.81
N ARG A 71 -33.65 14.60 17.14
CA ARG A 71 -33.74 15.91 17.80
C ARG A 71 -32.71 16.90 17.25
N VAL A 72 -31.45 16.49 17.09
CA VAL A 72 -30.42 17.39 16.54
C VAL A 72 -30.60 17.62 15.04
N SER A 73 -31.01 16.61 14.28
CA SER A 73 -31.25 16.76 12.84
C SER A 73 -32.40 17.74 12.57
N SER A 74 -33.51 17.65 13.31
CA SER A 74 -34.62 18.62 13.22
C SER A 74 -34.23 20.04 13.62
N ALA A 75 -33.10 20.24 14.29
CA ALA A 75 -32.54 21.55 14.63
C ALA A 75 -31.52 22.07 13.59
N GLY A 76 -31.36 21.37 12.46
CA GLY A 76 -30.38 21.71 11.41
C GLY A 76 -29.00 21.06 11.61
N GLY A 77 -28.89 20.09 12.52
CA GLY A 77 -27.66 19.38 12.86
C GLY A 77 -27.22 19.59 14.31
N GLY A 78 -26.15 18.92 14.71
CA GLY A 78 -25.62 18.99 16.08
C GLY A 78 -24.89 17.74 16.51
N ILE A 79 -24.57 17.68 17.81
CA ILE A 79 -23.79 16.59 18.40
C ILE A 79 -24.72 15.75 19.29
N VAL A 80 -24.71 14.43 19.06
CA VAL A 80 -25.27 13.43 19.96
C VAL A 80 -24.11 12.81 20.73
N ARG A 81 -24.11 12.96 22.05
CA ARG A 81 -23.10 12.36 22.92
C ARG A 81 -23.56 10.99 23.43
N ILE A 82 -22.67 10.02 23.34
CA ILE A 82 -22.78 8.71 24.00
C ILE A 82 -21.77 8.68 25.14
N PRO A 83 -22.19 9.01 26.37
CA PRO A 83 -21.27 9.22 27.48
C PRO A 83 -20.69 7.91 28.01
N ALA A 84 -19.55 7.97 28.69
CA ALA A 84 -18.86 6.81 29.27
C ALA A 84 -19.77 6.02 30.22
N PRO A 85 -19.78 4.67 30.18
CA PRO A 85 -20.73 3.85 30.92
C PRO A 85 -20.55 4.02 32.43
N GLU A 86 -21.66 3.98 33.14
CA GLU A 86 -21.64 3.92 34.60
C GLU A 86 -21.18 2.52 35.03
N ASN A 87 -20.29 2.45 36.03
CA ASN A 87 -19.77 1.19 36.59
C ASN A 87 -19.13 0.23 35.57
N GLY A 88 -18.58 0.74 34.45
CA GLY A 88 -17.87 -0.07 33.46
C GLY A 88 -18.77 -0.97 32.59
N GLY A 89 -20.07 -0.67 32.51
CA GLY A 89 -21.01 -1.38 31.65
C GLY A 89 -20.86 -1.07 30.15
N TYR A 90 -21.91 -1.30 29.37
CA TYR A 90 -21.97 -1.00 27.95
C TYR A 90 -23.39 -0.62 27.52
N TYR A 91 -23.52 0.10 26.40
CA TYR A 91 -24.82 0.34 25.77
C TYR A 91 -25.17 -0.83 24.86
N ARG A 92 -26.32 -1.44 25.12
CA ARG A 92 -26.89 -2.50 24.29
C ARG A 92 -27.79 -1.87 23.23
N PHE A 93 -27.57 -2.20 21.96
CA PHE A 93 -28.39 -1.76 20.84
C PHE A 93 -29.18 -2.95 20.26
N ASP A 94 -30.50 -2.91 20.34
CA ASP A 94 -31.38 -3.94 19.77
C ASP A 94 -31.94 -3.55 18.39
N SER A 95 -31.68 -2.33 17.95
CA SER A 95 -31.92 -1.86 16.59
C SER A 95 -30.80 -0.92 16.12
N THR A 96 -30.74 -0.63 14.82
CA THR A 96 -29.74 0.27 14.23
C THR A 96 -29.95 1.72 14.71
N CYS A 97 -28.87 2.42 15.07
CA CYS A 97 -28.90 3.87 15.24
C CYS A 97 -28.63 4.58 13.91
N ILE A 98 -29.55 5.46 13.50
CA ILE A 98 -29.52 6.12 12.19
C ILE A 98 -28.96 7.54 12.34
N LEU A 99 -27.80 7.77 11.72
CA LEU A 99 -27.20 9.10 11.57
C LEU A 99 -27.83 9.79 10.36
N ARG A 100 -28.29 11.02 10.58
CA ARG A 100 -28.95 11.88 9.59
C ARG A 100 -28.00 13.02 9.17
N GLN A 101 -28.45 13.84 8.23
CA GLN A 101 -27.69 14.99 7.74
C GLN A 101 -27.35 15.98 8.84
N ASN A 102 -26.10 16.46 8.78
CA ASN A 102 -25.45 17.40 9.70
C ASN A 102 -25.36 16.91 11.16
N VAL A 103 -25.42 15.60 11.38
CA VAL A 103 -25.33 14.99 12.71
C VAL A 103 -23.93 14.42 12.96
N THR A 104 -23.37 14.78 14.11
CA THR A 104 -22.19 14.13 14.68
C THR A 104 -22.63 13.23 15.83
N VAL A 105 -22.31 11.95 15.79
CA VAL A 105 -22.37 11.07 16.96
C VAL A 105 -20.96 10.96 17.52
N GLU A 106 -20.80 11.32 18.78
CA GLU A 106 -19.53 11.28 19.49
C GLU A 106 -19.66 10.47 20.76
N CYS A 107 -18.79 9.48 20.89
CA CYS A 107 -18.65 8.69 22.11
C CYS A 107 -17.58 9.29 23.03
N ASP A 108 -17.78 9.19 24.34
CA ASP A 108 -16.69 9.37 25.29
C ASP A 108 -15.73 8.16 25.22
N ASP A 109 -14.45 8.33 25.57
CA ASP A 109 -13.39 7.31 25.34
C ASP A 109 -13.67 5.93 25.94
N ALA A 110 -14.42 5.86 27.05
CA ALA A 110 -14.78 4.60 27.69
C ALA A 110 -16.12 4.00 27.19
N ALA A 111 -16.83 4.66 26.28
CA ALA A 111 -18.12 4.21 25.77
C ALA A 111 -17.97 2.95 24.91
N VAL A 112 -18.59 1.86 25.39
CA VAL A 112 -18.66 0.57 24.70
C VAL A 112 -20.08 0.34 24.22
N ILE A 113 -20.22 0.00 22.94
CA ILE A 113 -21.51 -0.30 22.32
C ILE A 113 -21.48 -1.72 21.79
N LYS A 114 -22.54 -2.48 22.09
CA LYS A 114 -22.69 -3.87 21.65
C LYS A 114 -24.09 -4.09 21.08
N PRO A 115 -24.24 -4.93 20.04
CA PRO A 115 -25.55 -5.37 19.59
C PRO A 115 -26.15 -6.35 20.63
N GLY A 116 -27.45 -6.19 20.92
CA GLY A 116 -28.23 -7.11 21.73
C GLY A 116 -29.17 -8.02 20.93
N ALA A 117 -29.24 -7.81 19.61
CA ALA A 117 -30.08 -8.58 18.68
C ALA A 117 -29.37 -8.77 17.33
N ALA A 118 -29.95 -9.62 16.46
CA ALA A 118 -29.48 -9.80 15.10
C ALA A 118 -29.76 -8.52 14.26
N LEU A 119 -28.73 -7.90 13.68
CA LEU A 119 -28.79 -6.63 12.96
C LEU A 119 -27.99 -6.68 11.65
N ALA A 120 -28.44 -5.96 10.64
CA ALA A 120 -27.63 -5.71 9.44
C ALA A 120 -26.44 -4.79 9.77
N GLU A 121 -26.69 -3.73 10.54
CA GLU A 121 -25.66 -2.79 11.00
C GLU A 121 -25.98 -2.19 12.38
N LEU A 122 -24.96 -1.86 13.18
CA LEU A 122 -25.14 -1.10 14.44
C LEU A 122 -25.46 0.37 14.16
N PHE A 123 -24.67 0.99 13.28
CA PHE A 123 -24.84 2.36 12.84
C PHE A 123 -25.10 2.41 11.34
N ARG A 124 -26.09 3.20 10.93
CA ARG A 124 -26.34 3.51 9.53
C ARG A 124 -26.23 5.01 9.32
N ILE A 125 -25.31 5.43 8.46
CA ILE A 125 -25.22 6.81 7.98
C ILE A 125 -26.12 6.91 6.76
N ALA A 126 -27.37 7.31 6.99
CA ALA A 126 -28.41 7.47 5.98
C ALA A 126 -28.48 8.92 5.45
N SER A 127 -27.35 9.63 5.52
CA SER A 127 -27.25 11.05 5.24
C SER A 127 -26.89 11.29 3.78
N ASP A 128 -27.65 12.12 3.08
CA ASP A 128 -27.26 12.66 1.77
C ASP A 128 -26.26 13.84 1.89
N GLY A 129 -25.84 14.21 3.11
CA GLY A 129 -24.79 15.22 3.34
C GLY A 129 -23.90 14.93 4.55
N ALA A 130 -23.29 15.97 5.13
CA ALA A 130 -22.26 15.82 6.16
C ALA A 130 -22.74 15.04 7.39
N ALA A 131 -21.98 14.01 7.78
CA ALA A 131 -22.23 13.25 8.99
C ALA A 131 -20.91 12.74 9.57
N THR A 132 -20.82 12.69 10.89
CA THR A 132 -19.61 12.22 11.57
C THR A 132 -19.96 11.17 12.61
N LEU A 133 -19.22 10.07 12.64
CA LEU A 133 -19.23 9.11 13.73
C LEU A 133 -17.82 9.01 14.29
N ARG A 134 -17.64 9.24 15.58
CA ARG A 134 -16.30 9.28 16.16
C ARG A 134 -16.16 8.77 17.59
N ARG A 135 -14.95 8.33 17.92
CA ARG A 135 -14.51 7.97 19.29
C ARG A 135 -15.24 6.79 19.93
N CYS A 136 -15.96 5.98 19.14
CA CYS A 136 -16.74 4.88 19.70
C CYS A 136 -15.98 3.56 19.71
N LYS A 137 -16.20 2.76 20.75
CA LYS A 137 -15.76 1.36 20.84
C LYS A 137 -16.93 0.42 20.50
N LEU A 138 -16.88 -0.22 19.34
CA LEU A 138 -17.90 -1.14 18.84
C LEU A 138 -17.43 -2.58 18.98
N ILE A 139 -18.19 -3.41 19.70
CA ILE A 139 -17.81 -4.81 19.94
C ILE A 139 -18.99 -5.74 19.64
N ASN A 140 -18.78 -6.67 18.73
CA ASN A 140 -19.69 -7.76 18.42
C ASN A 140 -19.13 -9.06 19.02
N GLN A 141 -19.71 -9.53 20.11
CA GLN A 141 -19.20 -10.73 20.83
C GLN A 141 -19.71 -12.05 20.23
N ALA A 142 -20.75 -11.99 19.42
CA ALA A 142 -21.33 -13.07 18.63
C ALA A 142 -21.72 -12.49 17.26
N PRO A 143 -22.17 -13.27 16.25
CA PRO A 143 -22.56 -12.74 14.95
C PRO A 143 -23.94 -12.04 15.00
N TYR A 144 -24.15 -11.16 15.98
CA TYR A 144 -25.38 -10.41 16.18
C TYR A 144 -25.49 -9.33 15.11
N ALA A 145 -24.49 -8.47 14.93
CA ALA A 145 -24.49 -7.52 13.82
C ALA A 145 -23.62 -8.01 12.66
N VAL A 146 -24.07 -7.81 11.41
CA VAL A 146 -23.24 -8.09 10.22
C VAL A 146 -22.19 -7.01 10.05
N SER A 147 -22.56 -5.73 10.06
CA SER A 147 -21.61 -4.61 9.94
C SER A 147 -21.60 -3.72 11.18
N ALA A 148 -20.47 -3.14 11.55
CA ALA A 148 -20.45 -2.14 12.62
C ALA A 148 -21.08 -0.83 12.13
N ILE A 149 -20.67 -0.39 10.94
CA ILE A 149 -21.13 0.85 10.33
C ILE A 149 -21.51 0.57 8.88
N SER A 150 -22.65 1.07 8.44
CA SER A 150 -23.01 1.17 7.01
C SER A 150 -23.10 2.62 6.57
N ILE A 151 -22.45 2.95 5.45
CA ILE A 151 -22.68 4.17 4.70
C ILE A 151 -23.71 3.86 3.62
N ASP A 152 -24.91 4.40 3.77
CA ASP A 152 -26.10 3.99 3.02
C ASP A 152 -27.03 5.19 2.75
N PRO A 153 -26.55 6.19 1.98
CA PRO A 153 -27.35 7.36 1.64
C PRO A 153 -28.55 6.96 0.75
N ALA A 154 -29.63 7.76 0.81
CA ALA A 154 -30.83 7.48 0.02
C ALA A 154 -30.60 7.72 -1.49
N THR A 155 -29.71 8.66 -1.82
CA THR A 155 -29.28 8.92 -3.18
C THR A 155 -27.82 8.50 -3.36
N ALA A 156 -27.53 7.73 -4.40
CA ALA A 156 -26.16 7.39 -4.79
C ALA A 156 -25.47 8.67 -5.29
N LEU A 157 -24.94 9.46 -4.37
CA LEU A 157 -24.30 10.73 -4.67
C LEU A 157 -22.81 10.51 -4.90
N ASN A 158 -22.36 10.93 -6.06
CA ASN A 158 -20.97 11.27 -6.39
C ASN A 158 -20.48 12.54 -5.66
N THR A 159 -21.32 13.15 -4.83
CA THR A 159 -21.06 14.42 -4.13
C THR A 159 -21.49 14.39 -2.66
N SER A 160 -21.51 13.22 -2.00
CA SER A 160 -21.89 13.17 -0.58
C SER A 160 -20.99 14.13 0.20
N ASP A 161 -21.60 15.17 0.79
CA ASP A 161 -20.87 16.13 1.60
C ASP A 161 -20.20 15.35 2.75
N PHE A 162 -18.87 15.22 2.71
CA PHE A 162 -17.95 14.91 3.82
C PHE A 162 -18.50 13.98 4.93
N ILE A 163 -18.74 12.71 4.62
CA ILE A 163 -18.94 11.69 5.68
C ILE A 163 -17.59 11.37 6.32
N THR A 164 -17.51 11.43 7.64
CA THR A 164 -16.27 11.13 8.38
C THR A 164 -16.52 10.06 9.45
N ILE A 165 -15.66 9.05 9.47
CA ILE A 165 -15.62 8.01 10.50
C ILE A 165 -14.21 8.03 11.09
N GLU A 166 -14.08 8.32 12.39
CA GLU A 166 -12.76 8.59 12.96
C GLU A 166 -12.57 8.17 14.42
N ASP A 167 -11.32 7.87 14.78
CA ASP A 167 -10.86 7.61 16.15
C ASP A 167 -11.60 6.43 16.82
N MET A 168 -11.86 5.36 16.08
CA MET A 168 -12.72 4.26 16.56
C MET A 168 -11.96 2.95 16.78
N TYR A 169 -12.51 2.12 17.67
CA TYR A 169 -12.14 0.71 17.81
C TYR A 169 -13.33 -0.17 17.44
N VAL A 170 -13.14 -1.09 16.49
CA VAL A 170 -14.21 -1.96 15.97
C VAL A 170 -13.76 -3.41 16.00
N ARG A 171 -14.56 -4.31 16.58
CA ARG A 171 -14.21 -5.73 16.71
C ARG A 171 -15.37 -6.70 16.47
N GLY A 172 -15.09 -7.76 15.70
CA GLY A 172 -15.93 -8.97 15.64
C GLY A 172 -17.12 -8.92 14.67
N PHE A 173 -17.16 -7.96 13.76
CA PHE A 173 -18.20 -7.84 12.73
C PHE A 173 -17.79 -8.58 11.45
N ALA A 174 -18.74 -8.85 10.57
CA ALA A 174 -18.39 -9.29 9.22
C ALA A 174 -17.80 -8.13 8.41
N ASN A 175 -18.31 -6.91 8.59
CA ASN A 175 -17.66 -5.71 8.06
C ASN A 175 -17.48 -4.66 9.16
N GLY A 176 -16.29 -4.07 9.27
CA GLY A 176 -16.09 -2.91 10.13
C GLY A 176 -16.91 -1.71 9.62
N VAL A 177 -16.63 -1.29 8.39
CA VAL A 177 -17.39 -0.30 7.63
C VAL A 177 -17.81 -0.89 6.29
N LEU A 178 -19.10 -0.80 5.98
CA LEU A 178 -19.67 -1.17 4.68
C LEU A 178 -20.19 0.08 3.96
N ASN A 179 -19.55 0.47 2.86
CA ASN A 179 -20.08 1.48 1.96
C ASN A 179 -20.95 0.83 0.87
N LYS A 180 -22.22 1.25 0.79
CA LYS A 180 -23.22 0.70 -0.12
C LYS A 180 -23.47 1.59 -1.36
N GLY A 181 -22.72 2.67 -1.55
CA GLY A 181 -22.90 3.51 -2.75
C GLY A 181 -22.50 4.99 -2.63
N ALA A 182 -21.78 5.40 -1.57
CA ALA A 182 -21.36 6.79 -1.38
C ALA A 182 -19.96 7.07 -1.94
N GLY A 183 -19.75 8.29 -2.44
CA GLY A 183 -18.42 8.88 -2.64
C GLY A 183 -18.04 9.83 -1.50
N GLY A 184 -16.89 10.49 -1.59
CA GLY A 184 -16.54 11.65 -0.76
C GLY A 184 -16.42 11.39 0.75
N TRP A 185 -16.29 10.13 1.18
CA TRP A 185 -16.17 9.76 2.58
C TRP A 185 -14.70 9.62 3.02
N THR A 186 -14.45 9.87 4.30
CA THR A 186 -13.13 9.70 4.93
C THR A 186 -13.25 8.77 6.13
N ILE A 187 -12.35 7.78 6.20
CA ILE A 187 -12.19 6.89 7.35
C ILE A 187 -10.77 7.09 7.87
N ARG A 188 -10.60 7.43 9.16
CA ARG A 188 -9.25 7.68 9.70
C ARG A 188 -9.05 7.28 11.16
N HIS A 189 -7.82 7.00 11.56
CA HIS A 189 -7.47 6.63 12.94
C HIS A 189 -8.34 5.48 13.47
N MET A 190 -8.39 4.38 12.70
CA MET A 190 -9.23 3.24 13.04
C MET A 190 -8.38 2.08 13.55
N TRP A 191 -8.88 1.41 14.59
CA TRP A 191 -8.41 0.10 14.98
C TRP A 191 -9.49 -0.95 14.69
N PHE A 192 -9.21 -1.85 13.75
CA PHE A 192 -10.04 -3.00 13.49
C PHE A 192 -9.41 -4.27 14.04
N GLN A 193 -10.25 -5.13 14.64
CA GLN A 193 -9.78 -6.39 15.17
C GLN A 193 -10.76 -7.53 14.88
N SER A 194 -10.25 -8.62 14.33
CA SER A 194 -10.99 -9.87 14.18
C SER A 194 -12.32 -9.72 13.42
N GLN A 195 -12.35 -8.97 12.32
CA GLN A 195 -13.53 -9.00 11.45
C GLN A 195 -13.59 -10.33 10.71
N THR A 196 -14.77 -10.93 10.58
CA THR A 196 -14.94 -12.19 9.85
C THR A 196 -14.98 -12.00 8.34
N GLY A 197 -15.14 -10.76 7.88
CA GLY A 197 -14.99 -10.34 6.49
C GLY A 197 -13.96 -9.21 6.37
N TRP A 198 -14.41 -8.00 6.06
CA TRP A 198 -13.53 -6.87 5.73
C TRP A 198 -13.52 -5.79 6.80
N ASP A 199 -12.40 -5.13 7.05
CA ASP A 199 -12.41 -3.94 7.89
C ASP A 199 -13.18 -2.80 7.23
N ILE A 200 -12.88 -2.55 5.95
CA ILE A 200 -13.54 -1.58 5.11
C ILE A 200 -13.93 -2.26 3.81
N ARG A 201 -15.22 -2.26 3.49
CA ARG A 201 -15.75 -2.79 2.24
C ARG A 201 -16.59 -1.74 1.54
N SER A 202 -16.18 -1.33 0.36
CA SER A 202 -17.01 -0.59 -0.58
C SER A 202 -17.54 -1.57 -1.62
N ILE A 203 -18.84 -1.87 -1.59
CA ILE A 203 -19.48 -2.75 -2.57
C ILE A 203 -19.93 -2.01 -3.82
N ASP A 204 -20.05 -0.69 -3.74
CA ASP A 204 -20.36 0.16 -4.87
C ASP A 204 -19.96 1.60 -4.55
N ASN A 205 -19.54 2.34 -5.59
CA ASN A 205 -19.03 3.71 -5.55
C ASN A 205 -17.91 3.93 -4.50
N GLY A 206 -16.77 4.47 -4.91
CA GLY A 206 -15.67 4.80 -3.99
C GLY A 206 -15.09 6.18 -4.29
N THR A 207 -15.79 6.97 -5.09
CA THR A 207 -15.22 8.14 -5.75
C THR A 207 -14.77 9.17 -4.72
N ASN A 208 -13.53 9.64 -4.82
CA ASN A 208 -12.92 10.63 -3.92
C ASN A 208 -13.02 10.24 -2.44
N SER A 209 -12.92 8.94 -2.14
CA SER A 209 -12.87 8.45 -0.76
C SER A 209 -11.45 8.37 -0.24
N ALA A 210 -11.30 8.41 1.08
CA ALA A 210 -9.99 8.40 1.70
C ALA A 210 -9.94 7.53 2.96
N VAL A 211 -8.83 6.81 3.13
CA VAL A 211 -8.54 5.95 4.27
C VAL A 211 -7.15 6.27 4.81
N PHE A 212 -7.07 6.71 6.07
CA PHE A 212 -5.82 7.16 6.68
C PHE A 212 -5.58 6.52 8.05
N ASP A 213 -4.33 6.17 8.35
CA ASP A 213 -3.91 5.78 9.71
C ASP A 213 -4.80 4.65 10.28
N VAL A 214 -4.87 3.54 9.54
CA VAL A 214 -5.71 2.40 9.90
C VAL A 214 -4.83 1.23 10.34
N GLN A 215 -5.16 0.67 11.50
CA GLN A 215 -4.56 -0.57 11.97
C GLN A 215 -5.58 -1.70 11.96
N SER A 216 -5.20 -2.82 11.38
CA SER A 216 -6.00 -4.04 11.29
C SER A 216 -5.23 -5.23 11.83
N LEU A 217 -5.90 -6.01 12.70
CA LEU A 217 -5.36 -7.21 13.28
C LEU A 217 -6.37 -8.36 13.23
N GLY A 218 -6.06 -9.38 12.43
CA GLY A 218 -6.79 -10.65 12.46
C GLY A 218 -8.12 -10.66 11.72
N SER A 219 -8.33 -9.72 10.78
CA SER A 219 -9.52 -9.71 9.92
C SER A 219 -9.36 -10.63 8.71
N ALA A 220 -10.45 -11.07 8.07
CA ALA A 220 -10.32 -11.90 6.87
C ALA A 220 -9.73 -11.12 5.68
N GLY A 221 -10.06 -9.83 5.56
CA GLY A 221 -9.37 -8.87 4.70
C GLY A 221 -9.42 -7.46 5.27
N CYS A 222 -8.54 -6.57 4.82
CA CYS A 222 -8.48 -5.21 5.37
C CYS A 222 -9.37 -4.26 4.56
N ILE A 223 -9.04 -4.01 3.30
CA ILE A 223 -9.79 -3.07 2.46
C ILE A 223 -10.21 -3.72 1.16
N SER A 224 -11.49 -3.65 0.84
CA SER A 224 -12.01 -4.06 -0.46
C SER A 224 -12.80 -2.93 -1.09
N TYR A 225 -12.38 -2.53 -2.28
CA TYR A 225 -13.21 -1.80 -3.23
C TYR A 225 -13.67 -2.79 -4.29
N ALA A 226 -14.85 -3.35 -4.09
CA ALA A 226 -15.53 -4.17 -5.07
C ALA A 226 -16.50 -3.28 -5.84
N LYS A 227 -16.36 -3.19 -7.17
CA LYS A 227 -17.32 -2.45 -7.98
C LYS A 227 -18.45 -3.34 -8.47
N THR A 228 -19.68 -2.88 -8.30
CA THR A 228 -20.85 -3.45 -8.98
C THR A 228 -21.49 -2.49 -10.01
N SER A 229 -21.38 -1.17 -9.84
CA SER A 229 -22.06 -0.23 -10.78
C SER A 229 -21.32 1.09 -11.05
N PHE A 230 -20.63 1.70 -10.07
CA PHE A 230 -19.98 3.02 -10.23
C PHE A 230 -18.45 2.99 -10.16
N PRO A 231 -17.72 3.84 -10.92
CA PRO A 231 -16.25 3.86 -10.90
C PRO A 231 -15.71 4.07 -9.48
N ILE A 232 -14.63 3.35 -9.17
CA ILE A 232 -13.79 3.59 -7.99
C ILE A 232 -12.70 4.53 -8.47
N GLU A 233 -12.81 5.82 -8.16
CA GLU A 233 -11.89 6.82 -8.69
C GLU A 233 -11.39 7.79 -7.62
N GLY A 234 -10.12 8.20 -7.69
CA GLY A 234 -9.58 9.21 -6.79
C GLY A 234 -9.51 8.73 -5.33
N VAL A 235 -9.45 7.42 -5.11
CA VAL A 235 -9.28 6.84 -3.77
C VAL A 235 -7.87 7.10 -3.27
N GLN A 236 -7.75 7.49 -2.00
CA GLN A 236 -6.48 7.61 -1.30
C GLN A 236 -6.42 6.67 -0.10
N ILE A 237 -5.40 5.83 -0.03
CA ILE A 237 -5.11 4.99 1.14
C ILE A 237 -3.71 5.34 1.63
N GLN A 238 -3.56 5.77 2.87
CA GLN A 238 -2.24 6.05 3.44
C GLN A 238 -2.10 5.54 4.87
N ASN A 239 -0.87 5.16 5.25
CA ASN A 239 -0.53 4.73 6.61
C ASN A 239 -1.39 3.54 7.08
N LEU A 240 -1.54 2.52 6.24
CA LEU A 240 -2.27 1.30 6.59
C LEU A 240 -1.30 0.25 7.13
N ARG A 241 -1.59 -0.30 8.32
CA ARG A 241 -0.95 -1.51 8.81
C ARG A 241 -1.98 -2.62 8.95
N CYS A 242 -1.82 -3.67 8.15
CA CYS A 242 -2.80 -4.71 7.95
C CYS A 242 -2.19 -6.09 8.20
N SER A 243 -2.86 -6.92 8.99
CA SER A 243 -2.49 -8.33 9.15
C SER A 243 -3.72 -9.24 9.03
N PRO A 244 -4.08 -9.64 7.79
CA PRO A 244 -5.28 -10.42 7.55
C PRO A 244 -5.02 -11.92 7.77
N VAL A 245 -5.97 -12.65 8.33
CA VAL A 245 -5.83 -14.09 8.67
C VAL A 245 -6.53 -15.04 7.70
N GLY A 246 -7.34 -14.52 6.78
CA GLY A 246 -8.25 -15.35 5.98
C GLY A 246 -8.35 -14.97 4.50
N GLY A 247 -7.51 -14.07 4.00
CA GLY A 247 -7.71 -13.55 2.65
C GLY A 247 -6.75 -12.45 2.25
N VAL A 248 -7.30 -11.47 1.54
CA VAL A 248 -6.58 -10.42 0.85
C VAL A 248 -6.43 -9.20 1.74
N GLY A 249 -5.23 -8.60 1.76
CA GLY A 249 -5.01 -7.36 2.50
C GLY A 249 -5.82 -6.22 1.91
N VAL A 250 -5.46 -5.81 0.69
CA VAL A 250 -6.17 -4.76 -0.05
C VAL A 250 -6.59 -5.28 -1.43
N ARG A 251 -7.84 -5.04 -1.83
CA ARG A 251 -8.37 -5.39 -3.15
C ARG A 251 -9.00 -4.19 -3.84
N PHE A 252 -8.64 -3.97 -5.10
CA PHE A 252 -9.37 -3.14 -6.04
C PHE A 252 -9.90 -4.02 -7.18
N SER A 253 -11.23 -4.18 -7.26
CA SER A 253 -11.91 -4.79 -8.41
C SER A 253 -12.43 -3.68 -9.32
N GLY A 254 -11.58 -3.26 -10.25
CA GLY A 254 -11.70 -2.04 -11.04
C GLY A 254 -11.27 -0.78 -10.29
N GLY A 255 -10.95 0.28 -11.04
CA GLY A 255 -10.71 1.62 -10.49
C GLY A 255 -9.80 2.49 -11.35
N LEU A 256 -9.87 3.80 -11.19
CA LEU A 256 -9.11 4.79 -11.96
C LEU A 256 -8.44 5.79 -11.01
N ASN A 257 -7.20 6.21 -11.28
CA ASN A 257 -6.58 7.35 -10.59
C ASN A 257 -6.53 7.20 -9.05
N ASN A 258 -6.22 6.00 -8.55
CA ASN A 258 -6.17 5.73 -7.11
C ASN A 258 -4.73 5.72 -6.61
N ARG A 259 -4.52 6.12 -5.35
CA ARG A 259 -3.20 6.20 -4.72
C ARG A 259 -3.14 5.42 -3.42
N MET A 260 -2.04 4.70 -3.22
CA MET A 260 -1.68 4.01 -1.98
C MET A 260 -0.27 4.40 -1.56
N GLU A 261 -0.07 4.74 -0.29
CA GLU A 261 1.22 5.21 0.22
C GLU A 261 1.48 4.74 1.66
N ASN A 262 2.72 4.30 1.94
CA ASN A 262 3.13 3.86 3.27
C ASN A 262 2.20 2.75 3.82
N ILE A 263 2.16 1.63 3.09
CA ILE A 263 1.26 0.51 3.39
C ILE A 263 2.09 -0.69 3.83
N THR A 264 1.72 -1.29 4.96
CA THR A 264 2.30 -2.55 5.44
C THR A 264 1.20 -3.61 5.50
N ILE A 265 1.33 -4.67 4.71
CA ILE A 265 0.46 -5.84 4.76
C ILE A 265 1.33 -7.04 5.13
N ASP A 266 0.99 -7.68 6.24
CA ASP A 266 1.78 -8.78 6.81
C ASP A 266 0.92 -10.02 7.05
N SER A 267 1.48 -11.18 6.74
CA SER A 267 0.89 -12.49 7.03
C SER A 267 -0.42 -12.80 6.28
N ALA A 268 -0.62 -12.22 5.09
CA ALA A 268 -1.80 -12.51 4.30
C ALA A 268 -1.78 -13.95 3.73
N THR A 269 -2.93 -14.63 3.83
CA THR A 269 -3.12 -16.00 3.32
C THR A 269 -3.66 -16.03 1.89
N GLY A 270 -4.13 -14.89 1.36
CA GLY A 270 -4.35 -14.64 -0.07
C GLY A 270 -3.36 -13.59 -0.59
N PRO A 271 -3.55 -13.04 -1.80
CA PRO A 271 -2.75 -11.90 -2.25
C PRO A 271 -2.69 -10.80 -1.20
N ALA A 272 -1.51 -10.27 -0.86
CA ALA A 272 -1.47 -9.13 0.05
C ALA A 272 -2.16 -7.91 -0.58
N LEU A 273 -1.86 -7.65 -1.85
CA LEU A 273 -2.51 -6.63 -2.67
C LEU A 273 -3.03 -7.25 -3.97
N GLU A 274 -4.29 -7.02 -4.28
CA GLU A 274 -4.94 -7.50 -5.49
C GLU A 274 -5.52 -6.35 -6.31
N LEU A 275 -5.11 -6.30 -7.58
CA LEU A 275 -5.66 -5.41 -8.60
C LEU A 275 -6.38 -6.28 -9.63
N ASP A 276 -7.70 -6.38 -9.48
CA ASP A 276 -8.58 -7.20 -10.29
C ASP A 276 -9.25 -6.34 -11.37
N GLY A 277 -8.72 -6.41 -12.58
CA GLY A 277 -9.30 -5.79 -13.78
C GLY A 277 -10.22 -6.74 -14.57
N ASP A 278 -10.53 -7.94 -14.05
CA ASP A 278 -11.46 -8.88 -14.68
C ASP A 278 -12.92 -8.65 -14.23
N SER A 279 -13.13 -7.81 -13.22
CA SER A 279 -14.45 -7.47 -12.66
C SER A 279 -15.35 -6.62 -13.59
N GLY A 280 -15.09 -6.63 -14.89
CA GLY A 280 -15.81 -5.83 -15.90
C GLY A 280 -15.34 -4.38 -16.04
N TYR A 281 -14.37 -3.94 -15.24
CA TYR A 281 -13.78 -2.60 -15.31
C TYR A 281 -12.27 -2.68 -15.17
N ALA A 282 -11.57 -1.81 -15.90
CA ALA A 282 -10.12 -1.69 -15.78
C ALA A 282 -9.70 -1.14 -14.42
N VAL A 283 -8.53 -1.58 -13.97
CA VAL A 283 -7.75 -0.93 -12.93
C VAL A 283 -6.68 -0.11 -13.63
N ALA A 284 -6.76 1.22 -13.58
CA ALA A 284 -5.85 2.09 -14.32
C ALA A 284 -5.31 3.25 -13.50
N ASN A 285 -4.10 3.70 -13.86
CA ASN A 285 -3.43 4.83 -13.23
C ASN A 285 -3.36 4.69 -11.70
N MET A 286 -2.99 3.49 -11.24
CA MET A 286 -2.73 3.24 -9.83
C MET A 286 -1.36 3.79 -9.46
N GLN A 287 -1.26 4.51 -8.35
CA GLN A 287 0.01 5.00 -7.80
C GLN A 287 0.27 4.30 -6.49
N LEU A 288 1.19 3.34 -6.48
CA LEU A 288 1.60 2.62 -5.28
C LEU A 288 3.02 3.05 -4.91
N HIS A 289 3.19 3.55 -3.70
CA HIS A 289 4.46 4.07 -3.21
C HIS A 289 4.73 3.60 -1.79
N ASP A 290 5.94 3.12 -1.49
CA ASP A 290 6.34 2.71 -0.14
C ASP A 290 5.42 1.61 0.44
N ILE A 291 5.42 0.45 -0.21
CA ILE A 291 4.52 -0.66 0.11
C ILE A 291 5.33 -1.87 0.57
N TRP A 292 5.06 -2.36 1.77
CA TRP A 292 5.59 -3.64 2.27
C TRP A 292 4.52 -4.75 2.19
N LEU A 293 4.86 -5.85 1.51
CA LEU A 293 4.02 -7.03 1.28
C LEU A 293 4.72 -8.28 1.84
N GLY A 294 4.45 -8.59 3.11
CA GLY A 294 4.97 -9.76 3.81
C GLY A 294 4.05 -10.98 3.65
N GLY A 295 4.59 -12.06 3.09
CA GLY A 295 3.93 -13.36 3.06
C GLY A 295 4.08 -14.12 4.38
N HIS A 296 3.16 -15.05 4.65
CA HIS A 296 3.29 -16.01 5.73
C HIS A 296 3.92 -17.30 5.21
N GLY A 297 4.76 -17.97 6.01
CA GLY A 297 5.36 -19.26 5.62
C GLY A 297 4.35 -20.36 5.30
N ASP A 298 3.12 -20.22 5.81
CA ASP A 298 2.01 -21.16 5.58
C ASP A 298 1.01 -20.68 4.50
N SER A 299 1.31 -19.60 3.77
CA SER A 299 0.41 -19.15 2.68
C SER A 299 0.27 -20.27 1.64
N PRO A 300 -0.96 -20.51 1.11
CA PRO A 300 -1.19 -21.55 0.12
C PRO A 300 -0.26 -21.40 -1.11
N PRO A 301 0.16 -22.50 -1.75
CA PRO A 301 0.89 -22.45 -3.01
C PRO A 301 0.17 -21.58 -4.06
N GLY A 302 0.93 -20.75 -4.78
CA GLY A 302 0.37 -19.85 -5.79
C GLY A 302 -0.15 -18.53 -5.24
N THR A 303 0.03 -18.24 -3.96
CA THR A 303 -0.28 -16.92 -3.40
C THR A 303 0.84 -15.92 -3.72
N HIS A 304 0.47 -14.71 -4.14
CA HIS A 304 1.40 -13.67 -4.60
C HIS A 304 1.42 -12.46 -3.64
N GLY A 305 2.49 -11.68 -3.63
CA GLY A 305 2.51 -10.42 -2.89
C GLY A 305 1.55 -9.41 -3.50
N LEU A 306 1.90 -8.93 -4.69
CA LEU A 306 1.02 -8.16 -5.55
C LEU A 306 0.48 -9.08 -6.65
N TYR A 307 -0.85 -9.19 -6.76
CA TYR A 307 -1.52 -9.87 -7.86
C TYR A 307 -2.34 -8.89 -8.69
N ALA A 308 -1.78 -8.48 -9.83
CA ALA A 308 -2.45 -7.65 -10.81
C ALA A 308 -2.92 -8.53 -11.97
N HIS A 309 -4.24 -8.64 -12.19
CA HIS A 309 -4.77 -9.47 -13.28
C HIS A 309 -5.93 -8.80 -14.01
N GLY A 310 -6.17 -9.20 -15.26
CA GLY A 310 -7.21 -8.60 -16.09
C GLY A 310 -6.76 -7.28 -16.73
N ALA A 311 -7.68 -6.32 -16.86
CA ALA A 311 -7.42 -5.01 -17.44
C ALA A 311 -6.65 -4.06 -16.49
N VAL A 312 -5.40 -4.38 -16.13
CA VAL A 312 -4.56 -3.53 -15.27
C VAL A 312 -3.57 -2.72 -16.09
N VAL A 313 -3.77 -1.40 -16.18
CA VAL A 313 -3.00 -0.55 -17.11
C VAL A 313 -2.45 0.71 -16.46
N GLN A 314 -1.39 1.29 -17.03
CA GLN A 314 -0.85 2.60 -16.63
C GLN A 314 -0.52 2.72 -15.13
N SER A 315 -0.21 1.61 -14.47
CA SER A 315 0.00 1.60 -13.02
C SER A 315 1.47 1.74 -12.66
N HIS A 316 1.77 2.53 -11.64
CA HIS A 316 3.13 2.78 -11.14
C HIS A 316 3.30 2.15 -9.76
N PHE A 317 4.27 1.25 -9.64
CA PHE A 317 4.64 0.53 -8.44
C PHE A 317 6.05 0.93 -8.05
N ASP A 318 6.19 1.84 -7.09
CA ASP A 318 7.47 2.43 -6.69
C ASP A 318 7.78 2.11 -5.23
N MET A 319 9.04 1.78 -4.94
CA MET A 319 9.50 1.38 -3.61
C MET A 319 8.65 0.27 -2.98
N LEU A 320 8.31 -0.74 -3.78
CA LEU A 320 7.59 -1.92 -3.30
C LEU A 320 8.58 -2.93 -2.74
N THR A 321 8.29 -3.43 -1.55
CA THR A 321 9.03 -4.53 -0.96
C THR A 321 8.13 -5.74 -0.77
N ALA A 322 8.50 -6.87 -1.36
CA ALA A 322 7.74 -8.12 -1.25
C ALA A 322 8.65 -9.27 -0.81
N ALA A 323 8.21 -10.01 0.21
CA ALA A 323 9.02 -11.06 0.83
C ALA A 323 8.19 -12.29 1.22
N LEU A 324 8.81 -13.47 1.13
CA LEU A 324 8.29 -14.74 1.68
C LEU A 324 6.99 -15.24 1.02
N TRP A 325 6.88 -15.12 -0.30
CA TRP A 325 5.67 -15.54 -1.03
C TRP A 325 5.82 -16.94 -1.65
N PRO A 326 4.83 -17.83 -1.49
CA PRO A 326 4.84 -19.17 -2.08
C PRO A 326 4.49 -19.19 -3.58
N GLY A 327 4.22 -18.02 -4.17
CA GLY A 327 4.10 -17.79 -5.60
C GLY A 327 5.13 -16.76 -6.04
N CYS A 328 4.67 -15.71 -6.71
CA CYS A 328 5.52 -14.59 -7.13
C CYS A 328 5.46 -13.42 -6.15
N GLY A 329 6.54 -12.66 -6.02
CA GLY A 329 6.50 -11.40 -5.28
C GLY A 329 5.52 -10.41 -5.92
N ILE A 330 5.67 -10.20 -7.23
CA ILE A 330 4.73 -9.49 -8.10
C ILE A 330 4.29 -10.41 -9.23
N MET A 331 2.99 -10.49 -9.47
CA MET A 331 2.39 -11.19 -10.60
C MET A 331 1.54 -10.23 -11.40
N ILE A 332 1.89 -10.04 -12.68
CA ILE A 332 1.07 -9.31 -13.65
C ILE A 332 0.54 -10.34 -14.65
N LYS A 333 -0.78 -10.52 -14.64
CA LYS A 333 -1.46 -11.51 -15.47
C LYS A 333 -2.44 -10.87 -16.44
N GLY A 334 -2.29 -11.23 -17.69
CA GLY A 334 -3.23 -10.89 -18.73
C GLY A 334 -4.56 -11.61 -18.66
N SER A 335 -5.59 -10.97 -19.23
CA SER A 335 -6.86 -11.64 -19.56
C SER A 335 -7.11 -11.59 -21.06
N PRO A 336 -7.75 -12.62 -21.65
CA PRO A 336 -8.19 -12.57 -23.04
C PRO A 336 -9.14 -11.39 -23.34
N ALA A 337 -9.91 -10.98 -22.33
CA ALA A 337 -10.94 -9.96 -22.46
C ALA A 337 -10.38 -8.53 -22.50
N ALA A 338 -9.18 -8.30 -21.96
CA ALA A 338 -8.60 -6.97 -21.91
C ALA A 338 -7.08 -6.99 -21.72
N PRO A 339 -6.33 -6.10 -22.39
CA PRO A 339 -4.90 -5.96 -22.19
C PRO A 339 -4.60 -5.42 -20.79
N ALA A 340 -3.62 -6.01 -20.11
CA ALA A 340 -2.86 -5.31 -19.08
C ALA A 340 -1.67 -4.66 -19.78
N GLY A 341 -1.26 -3.45 -19.40
CA GLY A 341 -0.19 -2.78 -20.13
C GLY A 341 0.12 -1.37 -19.67
N ASP A 342 1.36 -0.96 -19.93
CA ASP A 342 1.96 0.29 -19.46
C ASP A 342 2.13 0.34 -17.94
N ASN A 343 2.47 -0.79 -17.33
CA ASN A 343 2.77 -0.86 -15.90
C ASN A 343 4.26 -0.59 -15.66
N ASN A 344 4.59 0.21 -14.65
CA ASN A 344 5.95 0.56 -14.29
C ASN A 344 6.26 0.05 -12.87
N ILE A 345 7.32 -0.74 -12.72
CA ILE A 345 7.85 -1.25 -11.46
C ILE A 345 9.22 -0.60 -11.24
N SER A 346 9.34 0.25 -10.24
CA SER A 346 10.55 1.01 -9.97
C SER A 346 11.04 0.89 -8.54
N ASN A 347 12.37 0.94 -8.35
CA ASN A 347 13.04 1.02 -7.04
C ASN A 347 12.57 -0.04 -6.01
N SER A 348 12.13 -1.20 -6.47
CA SER A 348 11.49 -2.22 -5.64
C SER A 348 12.48 -3.28 -5.18
N ASN A 349 12.28 -3.83 -3.98
CA ASN A 349 13.11 -4.89 -3.41
C ASN A 349 12.27 -6.15 -3.20
N ILE A 350 12.50 -7.18 -4.01
CA ILE A 350 11.67 -8.38 -4.00
C ILE A 350 12.57 -9.57 -3.67
N SER A 351 12.14 -10.39 -2.73
CA SER A 351 12.96 -11.48 -2.22
C SER A 351 12.15 -12.68 -1.77
N PHE A 352 12.79 -13.85 -1.77
CA PHE A 352 12.27 -15.08 -1.16
C PHE A 352 10.88 -15.51 -1.65
N SER A 353 10.63 -15.33 -2.93
CA SER A 353 9.53 -15.97 -3.63
C SER A 353 9.92 -17.40 -4.04
N SER A 354 9.00 -18.35 -3.96
CA SER A 354 9.28 -19.74 -4.37
C SER A 354 9.24 -19.91 -5.89
N LEU A 355 8.47 -19.08 -6.60
CA LEU A 355 8.30 -19.17 -8.05
C LEU A 355 9.20 -18.18 -8.79
N ALA A 356 9.00 -16.87 -8.63
CA ALA A 356 9.89 -15.82 -9.12
C ALA A 356 9.60 -14.46 -8.46
N ASP A 357 10.58 -13.55 -8.43
CA ASP A 357 10.34 -12.22 -7.86
C ASP A 357 9.26 -11.47 -8.66
N ILE A 358 9.40 -11.44 -9.98
CA ILE A 358 8.41 -10.87 -10.91
C ILE A 358 7.99 -11.93 -11.92
N CYS A 359 6.67 -12.14 -12.00
CA CYS A 359 6.03 -13.00 -12.99
C CYS A 359 5.17 -12.17 -13.94
N LEU A 360 5.39 -12.34 -15.24
CA LEU A 360 4.56 -11.75 -16.29
C LEU A 360 3.91 -12.90 -17.07
N ASP A 361 2.59 -13.03 -16.99
CA ASP A 361 1.84 -14.07 -17.69
C ASP A 361 0.93 -13.46 -18.74
N GLY A 362 1.36 -13.53 -20.00
CA GLY A 362 0.64 -12.95 -21.12
C GLY A 362 -0.32 -13.93 -21.80
N ALA A 363 -1.60 -13.54 -21.89
CA ALA A 363 -2.55 -14.23 -22.75
C ALA A 363 -2.21 -13.99 -24.24
N ALA A 364 -2.38 -14.99 -25.10
CA ALA A 364 -1.89 -15.02 -26.48
C ALA A 364 -2.38 -13.90 -27.44
N ALA A 365 -3.28 -13.01 -27.00
CA ALA A 365 -3.95 -12.04 -27.86
C ALA A 365 -3.56 -10.58 -27.64
N HIS A 366 -2.80 -10.24 -26.58
CA HIS A 366 -2.55 -8.85 -26.20
C HIS A 366 -1.07 -8.61 -25.87
N VAL A 367 -0.56 -7.42 -26.22
CA VAL A 367 0.80 -6.99 -25.90
C VAL A 367 0.84 -6.37 -24.51
N TYR A 368 1.49 -7.03 -23.57
CA TYR A 368 1.78 -6.50 -22.23
C TYR A 368 3.01 -5.61 -22.31
N ARG A 369 2.88 -4.35 -21.89
CA ARG A 369 4.03 -3.46 -21.71
C ARG A 369 4.33 -3.27 -20.25
N THR A 370 5.49 -3.75 -19.81
CA THR A 370 5.97 -3.58 -18.44
C THR A 370 7.34 -2.92 -18.47
N PHE A 371 7.49 -1.80 -17.76
CA PHE A 371 8.77 -1.15 -17.56
C PHE A 371 9.25 -1.45 -16.15
N ALA A 372 10.42 -2.04 -15.99
CA ALA A 372 11.00 -2.39 -14.70
C ALA A 372 12.36 -1.72 -14.55
N GLU A 373 12.49 -0.78 -13.61
CA GLU A 373 13.73 -0.02 -13.42
C GLU A 373 14.25 0.03 -11.97
N GLY A 374 15.55 -0.17 -11.78
CA GLY A 374 16.19 0.06 -10.47
C GLY A 374 15.78 -0.94 -9.39
N ASN A 375 15.28 -2.12 -9.77
CA ASN A 375 14.80 -3.12 -8.81
C ASN A 375 15.92 -4.03 -8.31
N THR A 376 15.80 -4.54 -7.09
CA THR A 376 16.66 -5.60 -6.54
C THR A 376 15.84 -6.87 -6.35
N LEU A 377 16.14 -7.91 -7.13
CA LEU A 377 15.40 -9.17 -7.20
C LEU A 377 16.27 -10.32 -6.68
N ARG A 378 15.91 -10.88 -5.51
CA ARG A 378 16.77 -11.78 -4.72
C ARG A 378 16.35 -13.25 -4.70
N SER A 379 15.30 -13.64 -5.40
CA SER A 379 14.84 -15.04 -5.43
C SER A 379 15.70 -15.91 -6.36
N PRO A 380 15.71 -17.25 -6.21
CA PRO A 380 16.43 -18.15 -7.12
C PRO A 380 16.00 -18.02 -8.58
N VAL A 381 14.77 -17.61 -8.83
CA VAL A 381 14.28 -17.14 -10.12
C VAL A 381 13.88 -15.68 -9.92
N SER A 382 14.54 -14.76 -10.61
CA SER A 382 14.24 -13.33 -10.46
C SER A 382 13.10 -12.91 -11.38
N VAL A 383 13.09 -13.39 -12.61
CA VAL A 383 12.05 -13.05 -13.59
C VAL A 383 11.54 -14.28 -14.30
N LEU A 384 10.21 -14.38 -14.39
CA LEU A 384 9.52 -15.41 -15.15
C LEU A 384 8.50 -14.75 -16.09
N GLU A 385 8.84 -14.65 -17.37
CA GLU A 385 7.91 -14.24 -18.42
C GLU A 385 7.36 -15.48 -19.13
N THR A 386 6.06 -15.70 -19.02
CA THR A 386 5.34 -16.77 -19.71
C THR A 386 4.34 -16.18 -20.69
N GLY A 387 4.27 -16.73 -21.90
CA GLY A 387 3.33 -16.28 -22.92
C GLY A 387 3.82 -16.60 -24.34
N ALA A 388 2.92 -16.44 -25.33
CA ALA A 388 3.32 -16.54 -26.73
C ALA A 388 4.35 -15.44 -27.06
N ALA A 389 5.26 -15.72 -28.01
CA ALA A 389 6.19 -14.71 -28.50
C ALA A 389 5.40 -13.50 -29.03
N GLY A 390 5.76 -12.30 -28.57
CA GLY A 390 5.06 -11.05 -28.89
C GLY A 390 3.84 -10.72 -28.02
N ALA A 391 3.37 -11.63 -27.15
CA ALA A 391 2.35 -11.30 -26.16
C ALA A 391 2.94 -10.46 -25.02
N VAL A 392 4.19 -10.69 -24.62
CA VAL A 392 4.85 -9.92 -23.55
C VAL A 392 5.98 -9.08 -24.13
N TRP A 393 5.94 -7.77 -23.87
CA TRP A 393 6.98 -6.82 -24.21
C TRP A 393 7.40 -6.04 -22.96
N SER A 394 8.53 -6.38 -22.37
CA SER A 394 9.02 -5.69 -21.19
C SER A 394 10.29 -4.89 -21.50
N THR A 395 10.57 -3.89 -20.69
CA THR A 395 11.82 -3.13 -20.72
C THR A 395 12.41 -3.15 -19.32
N TRP A 396 13.60 -3.71 -19.19
CA TRP A 396 14.31 -3.90 -17.93
C TRP A 396 15.54 -2.99 -17.91
N ARG A 397 15.60 -2.04 -16.96
CA ARG A 397 16.70 -1.09 -16.81
C ARG A 397 17.30 -1.09 -15.42
N HIS A 398 18.61 -1.08 -15.29
CA HIS A 398 19.30 -0.83 -14.01
C HIS A 398 18.86 -1.78 -12.86
N ASN A 399 18.36 -2.98 -13.16
CA ASN A 399 17.93 -3.94 -12.16
C ASN A 399 19.13 -4.77 -11.63
N VAL A 400 18.99 -5.35 -10.45
CA VAL A 400 19.94 -6.31 -9.87
C VAL A 400 19.23 -7.64 -9.71
N PHE A 401 19.74 -8.69 -10.37
CA PHE A 401 19.20 -10.04 -10.29
C PHE A 401 20.18 -10.97 -9.57
N SER A 402 19.70 -11.75 -8.60
CA SER A 402 20.48 -12.83 -7.99
C SER A 402 20.14 -14.21 -8.54
N GLY A 403 19.01 -14.34 -9.24
CA GLY A 403 18.46 -15.61 -9.70
C GLY A 403 18.43 -15.74 -11.21
N ARG A 404 17.96 -16.89 -11.68
CA ARG A 404 17.70 -17.15 -13.10
C ARG A 404 16.62 -16.20 -13.62
N GLN A 405 16.81 -15.71 -14.84
CA GLN A 405 15.81 -14.95 -15.58
C GLN A 405 15.28 -15.76 -16.76
N THR A 406 13.99 -15.65 -17.05
CA THR A 406 13.36 -16.18 -18.27
C THR A 406 12.59 -15.05 -18.92
N PHE A 407 13.18 -14.43 -19.93
CA PHE A 407 12.58 -13.32 -20.67
C PHE A 407 11.98 -13.78 -21.99
N ASN A 408 10.97 -13.07 -22.47
CA ASN A 408 10.45 -13.20 -23.82
C ASN A 408 11.48 -12.63 -24.82
N ALA A 409 11.55 -13.20 -26.02
CA ALA A 409 12.45 -12.73 -27.07
C ALA A 409 12.19 -11.28 -27.53
N SER A 410 11.01 -10.73 -27.21
CA SER A 410 10.64 -9.34 -27.53
C SER A 410 11.05 -8.33 -26.45
N SER A 411 11.55 -8.78 -25.31
CA SER A 411 11.87 -7.93 -24.16
C SER A 411 13.20 -7.19 -24.37
N ILE A 412 13.27 -5.94 -23.90
CA ILE A 412 14.44 -5.06 -24.00
C ILE A 412 15.16 -5.04 -22.66
N HIS A 413 16.46 -5.20 -22.69
CA HIS A 413 17.32 -5.30 -21.52
C HIS A 413 18.45 -4.29 -21.64
N GLU A 414 18.56 -3.37 -20.69
CA GLU A 414 19.57 -2.32 -20.71
C GLU A 414 20.20 -2.13 -19.33
N SER A 415 21.51 -2.34 -19.23
CA SER A 415 22.29 -2.03 -18.03
C SER A 415 21.80 -2.73 -16.73
N ASN A 416 21.24 -3.93 -16.83
CA ASN A 416 20.93 -4.72 -15.64
C ASN A 416 22.14 -5.54 -15.17
N LEU A 417 22.23 -5.74 -13.86
CA LEU A 417 23.28 -6.44 -13.16
C LEU A 417 22.85 -7.87 -12.85
N GLY A 418 23.73 -8.83 -13.13
CA GLY A 418 23.42 -10.26 -13.04
C GLY A 418 22.77 -10.84 -14.31
N GLU A 419 22.72 -10.06 -15.37
CA GLU A 419 22.09 -10.37 -16.65
C GLU A 419 23.10 -10.59 -17.78
N ASP A 420 24.40 -10.75 -17.47
CA ASP A 420 25.48 -10.83 -18.46
C ASP A 420 25.37 -12.12 -19.31
N LEU A 421 24.41 -12.14 -20.23
CA LEU A 421 24.32 -13.04 -21.35
C LEU A 421 25.31 -12.51 -22.40
N ASP A 422 26.33 -13.30 -22.74
CA ASP A 422 27.18 -12.99 -23.89
C ASP A 422 26.31 -13.12 -25.15
N MET A 423 25.98 -11.97 -25.76
CA MET A 423 25.08 -11.89 -26.91
C MET A 423 25.59 -12.63 -28.15
N ASN A 424 26.87 -13.01 -28.21
CA ASN A 424 27.41 -13.77 -29.34
C ASN A 424 27.27 -15.28 -29.16
N THR A 425 27.28 -15.76 -27.92
CA THR A 425 27.25 -17.19 -27.59
C THR A 425 25.89 -17.64 -27.05
N ASN A 426 25.04 -16.69 -26.64
CA ASN A 426 23.80 -16.97 -25.91
C ASN A 426 24.07 -17.73 -24.59
N GLU A 427 25.29 -17.64 -24.07
CA GLU A 427 25.72 -18.25 -22.82
C GLU A 427 25.92 -17.16 -21.76
N TRP A 428 25.56 -17.44 -20.52
CA TRP A 428 25.70 -16.50 -19.41
C TRP A 428 27.20 -16.36 -19.04
N ALA A 429 27.77 -15.18 -19.21
CA ALA A 429 29.06 -14.83 -18.63
C ALA A 429 28.92 -14.88 -17.11
N ALA A 430 29.48 -15.93 -16.52
CA ALA A 430 29.45 -16.13 -15.08
C ALA A 430 30.00 -14.89 -14.37
N TRP A 431 29.35 -14.46 -13.28
CA TRP A 431 29.91 -13.45 -12.40
C TRP A 431 31.36 -13.80 -12.11
N THR A 432 32.26 -12.83 -12.28
CA THR A 432 33.69 -13.10 -12.10
C THR A 432 33.93 -13.40 -10.63
N ARG A 433 34.25 -14.65 -10.33
CA ARG A 433 34.56 -15.08 -8.97
C ARG A 433 35.92 -14.53 -8.57
N TYR A 434 35.99 -13.99 -7.36
CA TYR A 434 37.24 -13.64 -6.73
C TYR A 434 37.21 -14.08 -5.27
N ALA A 435 38.39 -14.24 -4.68
CA ALA A 435 38.54 -14.57 -3.26
C ALA A 435 38.83 -13.26 -2.51
N PRO A 436 37.85 -12.69 -1.78
CA PRO A 436 38.10 -11.49 -0.99
C PRO A 436 39.10 -11.79 0.11
N VAL A 437 40.06 -10.90 0.30
CA VAL A 437 40.91 -10.88 1.48
C VAL A 437 40.11 -10.30 2.62
N ILE A 438 39.85 -11.09 3.66
CA ILE A 438 39.21 -10.63 4.89
C ILE A 438 40.30 -10.06 5.81
N SER A 439 40.05 -8.89 6.37
CA SER A 439 40.87 -8.30 7.43
C SER A 439 40.00 -7.79 8.57
N CYS A 440 40.65 -7.43 9.67
CA CYS A 440 40.02 -6.88 10.85
C CYS A 440 40.66 -5.53 11.18
N GLU A 441 39.92 -4.66 11.87
CA GLU A 441 40.46 -3.40 12.39
C GLU A 441 41.64 -3.62 13.34
N SER A 442 41.58 -4.69 14.15
CA SER A 442 42.71 -5.19 14.94
C SER A 442 42.63 -6.72 15.10
N GLY A 443 43.79 -7.37 15.24
CA GLY A 443 43.88 -8.84 15.34
C GLY A 443 43.80 -9.56 13.98
N ALA A 444 43.51 -10.87 14.02
CA ALA A 444 43.42 -11.71 12.82
C ALA A 444 42.13 -12.56 12.82
N PRO A 445 41.46 -12.72 11.66
CA PRO A 445 40.39 -13.69 11.51
C PRO A 445 41.01 -15.10 11.55
N ALA A 446 40.61 -15.95 12.50
CA ALA A 446 41.24 -17.25 12.68
C ALA A 446 40.93 -18.21 11.51
N GLU A 447 39.68 -18.27 11.06
CA GLU A 447 39.21 -19.14 9.98
C GLU A 447 37.98 -18.53 9.29
N ALA A 448 38.16 -17.33 8.73
CA ALA A 448 37.11 -16.70 7.94
C ALA A 448 37.29 -17.06 6.45
N THR A 449 36.23 -17.55 5.82
CA THR A 449 36.19 -17.74 4.37
C THR A 449 35.29 -16.68 3.77
N ALA A 450 35.79 -16.03 2.72
CA ALA A 450 34.96 -15.21 1.85
C ALA A 450 34.93 -15.84 0.46
N SER A 451 33.74 -15.89 -0.11
CA SER A 451 33.56 -16.08 -1.54
C SER A 451 32.80 -14.88 -2.05
N ALA A 452 33.27 -14.28 -3.11
CA ALA A 452 32.52 -13.22 -3.76
C ALA A 452 32.56 -13.41 -5.27
N ALA A 453 31.54 -12.88 -5.89
CA ALA A 453 31.49 -12.72 -7.31
C ALA A 453 31.17 -11.26 -7.60
N TYR A 454 31.61 -10.76 -8.75
CA TYR A 454 31.25 -9.41 -9.17
C TYR A 454 30.87 -9.36 -10.63
N THR A 455 30.11 -8.32 -10.96
CA THR A 455 29.98 -7.79 -12.32
C THR A 455 30.32 -6.31 -12.31
N ARG A 456 30.84 -5.79 -13.44
CA ARG A 456 31.21 -4.39 -13.62
C ARG A 456 30.52 -3.85 -14.87
N ILE A 457 29.71 -2.81 -14.70
CA ILE A 457 29.07 -2.05 -15.79
C ILE A 457 29.65 -0.64 -15.77
N LYS A 458 30.48 -0.31 -16.77
CA LYS A 458 31.24 0.95 -16.83
C LYS A 458 32.06 1.15 -15.54
N ASN A 459 31.72 2.13 -14.72
CA ASN A 459 32.38 2.38 -13.45
C ASN A 459 31.60 1.80 -12.27
N THR A 460 30.39 1.28 -12.45
CA THR A 460 29.63 0.66 -11.36
C THR A 460 30.02 -0.80 -11.21
N VAL A 461 30.32 -1.23 -10.00
CA VAL A 461 30.64 -2.61 -9.65
C VAL A 461 29.62 -3.09 -8.63
N VAL A 462 29.05 -4.27 -8.89
CA VAL A 462 28.24 -4.98 -7.92
C VAL A 462 28.94 -6.24 -7.48
N VAL A 463 29.01 -6.40 -6.16
CA VAL A 463 29.67 -7.52 -5.50
C VAL A 463 28.63 -8.27 -4.69
N GLU A 464 28.40 -9.52 -5.04
CA GLU A 464 27.73 -10.47 -4.17
C GLU A 464 28.82 -11.18 -3.37
N PHE A 465 28.63 -11.27 -2.06
CA PHE A 465 29.60 -11.92 -1.19
C PHE A 465 28.91 -12.78 -0.15
N THR A 466 29.61 -13.85 0.23
CA THR A 466 29.35 -14.64 1.41
C THR A 466 30.61 -14.59 2.27
N VAL A 467 30.46 -14.20 3.53
CA VAL A 467 31.51 -14.28 4.54
C VAL A 467 31.03 -15.23 5.63
N SER A 468 31.82 -16.26 5.90
CA SER A 468 31.56 -17.19 6.99
C SER A 468 32.75 -17.25 7.94
N ASN A 469 32.48 -17.28 9.23
CA ASN A 469 33.54 -17.40 10.24
C ASN A 469 33.40 -18.70 11.03
N ALA A 470 34.31 -19.64 10.79
CA ALA A 470 34.26 -20.98 11.39
C ALA A 470 34.69 -20.99 12.87
N LYS A 471 35.60 -20.09 13.26
CA LYS A 471 36.15 -20.01 14.63
C LYS A 471 36.31 -18.58 15.11
N PRO A 472 36.13 -18.31 16.42
CA PRO A 472 36.40 -17.00 16.96
C PRO A 472 37.92 -16.75 16.88
N GLY A 473 38.33 -15.75 16.11
CA GLY A 473 39.71 -15.29 16.04
C GLY A 473 40.02 -14.24 17.11
N THR A 474 41.20 -13.62 17.01
CA THR A 474 41.55 -12.43 17.81
C THR A 474 41.03 -11.14 17.19
N CYS A 475 40.23 -11.26 16.12
CA CYS A 475 39.61 -10.17 15.40
C CYS A 475 38.76 -9.31 16.35
N ALA A 476 39.18 -8.07 16.55
CA ALA A 476 38.47 -7.04 17.28
C ALA A 476 38.25 -5.82 16.37
N GLY A 477 37.06 -5.24 16.45
CA GLY A 477 36.61 -4.12 15.61
C GLY A 477 35.83 -4.58 14.37
N ARG A 478 35.85 -3.75 13.32
CA ARG A 478 35.15 -4.02 12.06
C ARG A 478 35.80 -5.14 11.26
N LEU A 479 34.96 -5.97 10.64
CA LEU A 479 35.36 -6.91 9.61
C LEU A 479 35.38 -6.18 8.26
N PHE A 480 36.47 -6.38 7.55
CA PHE A 480 36.76 -5.78 6.27
C PHE A 480 36.94 -6.86 5.22
N PHE A 481 36.54 -6.59 3.99
CA PHE A 481 36.90 -7.43 2.85
C PHE A 481 37.37 -6.60 1.66
N SER A 482 38.33 -7.13 0.91
CA SER A 482 38.82 -6.49 -0.31
C SER A 482 37.73 -6.47 -1.39
N LEU A 483 37.62 -5.35 -2.10
CA LEU A 483 36.78 -5.24 -3.29
C LEU A 483 37.58 -5.60 -4.55
N PRO A 484 36.94 -6.06 -5.64
CA PRO A 484 37.63 -6.48 -6.85
C PRO A 484 38.27 -5.31 -7.62
N PHE A 485 37.80 -4.08 -7.36
CA PHE A 485 38.35 -2.84 -7.92
C PHE A 485 38.48 -1.78 -6.82
N ALA A 486 39.44 -0.87 -6.98
CA ALA A 486 39.55 0.31 -6.13
C ALA A 486 38.27 1.16 -6.23
N VAL A 487 37.79 1.71 -5.11
CA VAL A 487 36.61 2.58 -5.05
C VAL A 487 37.01 3.98 -5.51
N ASN A 488 36.17 4.63 -6.33
CA ASN A 488 36.32 6.04 -6.67
C ASN A 488 36.18 6.87 -5.38
N SER A 489 37.23 7.61 -5.01
CA SER A 489 37.37 8.26 -3.69
C SER A 489 36.28 9.29 -3.36
N ALA A 490 35.48 9.71 -4.34
CA ALA A 490 34.42 10.69 -4.18
C ALA A 490 33.05 10.11 -3.76
N PHE A 491 32.82 8.79 -3.91
CA PHE A 491 31.49 8.20 -3.71
C PHE A 491 31.47 7.08 -2.66
N ALA A 492 30.45 7.09 -1.80
CA ALA A 492 30.17 6.02 -0.86
C ALA A 492 29.33 4.94 -1.55
N GLY A 493 29.86 3.72 -1.64
CA GLY A 493 29.05 2.56 -2.03
C GLY A 493 28.00 2.24 -0.96
N TYR A 494 26.91 1.59 -1.36
CA TYR A 494 25.90 1.09 -0.45
C TYR A 494 25.77 -0.41 -0.60
N GLY A 495 25.44 -1.09 0.50
CA GLY A 495 25.15 -2.50 0.47
C GLY A 495 24.33 -2.94 1.67
N GLN A 496 23.77 -4.14 1.55
CA GLN A 496 23.08 -4.81 2.63
C GLN A 496 23.60 -6.23 2.73
N ALA A 497 23.85 -6.69 3.95
CA ALA A 497 24.05 -8.09 4.25
C ALA A 497 23.03 -8.60 5.26
N GLN A 498 22.70 -9.87 5.14
CA GLN A 498 21.85 -10.59 6.07
C GLN A 498 22.67 -11.68 6.77
N GLU A 499 22.50 -11.77 8.08
CA GLU A 499 22.97 -12.92 8.84
C GLU A 499 22.01 -14.11 8.62
N THR A 500 22.54 -15.22 8.13
CA THR A 500 21.75 -16.43 7.80
C THR A 500 21.48 -17.33 9.01
N SER A 501 22.05 -17.03 10.19
CA SER A 501 21.84 -17.76 11.44
C SER A 501 20.71 -17.16 12.28
N ALA A 502 19.50 -17.74 12.18
CA ALA A 502 18.31 -17.67 13.06
C ALA A 502 17.75 -16.30 13.55
N ASN A 503 18.51 -15.20 13.52
CA ASN A 503 18.08 -13.86 13.88
C ASN A 503 18.41 -12.92 12.70
N VAL A 504 17.37 -12.47 12.00
CA VAL A 504 17.48 -11.62 10.81
C VAL A 504 17.83 -10.20 11.24
N ALA A 505 19.12 -9.86 11.21
CA ALA A 505 19.55 -8.47 11.26
C ALA A 505 20.06 -8.05 9.89
N VAL A 506 19.52 -6.93 9.40
CA VAL A 506 20.02 -6.23 8.21
C VAL A 506 21.24 -5.44 8.63
N VAL A 507 22.38 -5.75 8.03
CA VAL A 507 23.66 -5.07 8.26
C VAL A 507 23.82 -4.04 7.14
N ALA A 508 23.86 -2.76 7.50
CA ALA A 508 24.16 -1.70 6.56
C ALA A 508 25.66 -1.69 6.27
N ILE A 509 26.01 -1.50 5.00
CA ILE A 509 27.38 -1.56 4.53
C ILE A 509 27.71 -0.20 3.91
N ALA A 510 28.69 0.51 4.48
CA ALA A 510 29.12 1.83 4.01
C ALA A 510 30.65 1.95 4.02
N PHE A 511 31.23 2.55 2.96
CA PHE A 511 32.68 2.77 2.84
C PHE A 511 32.98 4.17 2.33
N ALA A 512 34.10 4.74 2.79
CA ALA A 512 34.63 6.01 2.33
C ALA A 512 36.14 5.90 2.04
N GLY A 513 36.54 6.21 0.80
CA GLY A 513 37.92 6.58 0.47
C GLY A 513 39.02 5.51 0.58
N ARG A 514 38.70 4.22 0.75
CA ARG A 514 39.67 3.10 0.72
C ARG A 514 39.08 1.88 0.00
N ALA A 515 39.92 1.06 -0.63
CA ALA A 515 39.56 -0.16 -1.37
C ALA A 515 39.10 -1.33 -0.47
N VAL A 516 38.30 -1.05 0.56
CA VAL A 516 37.96 -2.00 1.60
C VAL A 516 36.51 -1.81 2.04
N ALA A 517 35.79 -2.92 2.08
CA ALA A 517 34.40 -2.98 2.48
C ALA A 517 34.24 -3.34 3.98
N GLY A 518 33.77 -2.44 4.85
CA GLY A 518 33.40 -2.71 6.25
C GLY A 518 31.92 -3.08 6.51
N LEU A 519 31.66 -4.19 7.21
CA LEU A 519 30.32 -4.56 7.71
C LEU A 519 30.03 -3.85 9.05
N ALA A 520 28.90 -3.13 9.17
CA ALA A 520 28.49 -2.45 10.40
C ALA A 520 27.05 -2.80 10.82
N TYR A 521 26.84 -3.19 12.08
CA TYR A 521 25.52 -3.49 12.63
C TYR A 521 24.78 -2.18 12.94
N GLY A 522 23.50 -2.10 12.55
CA GLY A 522 22.66 -0.93 12.80
C GLY A 522 22.04 -0.96 14.19
N ASP A 523 22.49 -0.08 15.08
CA ASP A 523 21.68 0.53 16.15
C ASP A 523 22.48 1.68 16.78
N GLY A 524 22.39 2.90 16.20
CA GLY A 524 22.69 4.20 16.85
C GLY A 524 24.11 4.49 17.37
N ASP A 525 24.91 3.47 17.62
CA ASP A 525 26.31 3.44 18.00
C ASP A 525 26.93 2.36 17.12
N TYR A 526 28.15 2.60 16.61
CA TYR A 526 28.87 1.71 15.70
C TYR A 526 29.23 0.36 16.38
N ALA A 527 28.23 -0.47 16.65
CA ALA A 527 28.36 -1.73 17.33
C ALA A 527 29.12 -2.71 16.44
N LEU A 528 30.29 -3.12 16.95
CA LEU A 528 31.17 -4.10 16.38
C LEU A 528 30.40 -5.34 15.89
N VAL A 529 30.67 -5.79 14.67
CA VAL A 529 30.56 -7.23 14.36
C VAL A 529 31.68 -7.91 15.14
N ALA A 530 31.49 -8.08 16.45
CA ALA A 530 32.31 -9.01 17.22
C ALA A 530 32.19 -10.35 16.51
N ALA A 531 33.33 -10.97 16.22
CA ALA A 531 33.46 -12.26 15.56
C ALA A 531 32.79 -13.37 16.39
N ALA A 532 31.45 -13.35 16.49
CA ALA A 532 30.67 -14.39 17.10
C ALA A 532 30.85 -15.64 16.22
N PRO A 533 31.29 -16.76 16.81
CA PRO A 533 31.60 -17.96 16.05
C PRO A 533 30.37 -18.49 15.32
N ARG A 534 30.59 -19.05 14.12
CA ARG A 534 29.57 -19.74 13.31
C ARG A 534 28.49 -18.85 12.68
N ARG A 535 28.78 -17.57 12.47
CA ARG A 535 27.91 -16.68 11.68
C ARG A 535 28.28 -16.72 10.20
N LYS A 536 27.25 -16.67 9.35
CA LYS A 536 27.37 -16.55 7.90
C LYS A 536 26.58 -15.33 7.44
N TYR A 537 27.28 -14.41 6.80
CA TYR A 537 26.72 -13.21 6.21
C TYR A 537 26.66 -13.38 4.70
N GLN A 538 25.53 -13.03 4.09
CA GLN A 538 25.38 -12.94 2.64
C GLN A 538 24.88 -11.55 2.30
N GLY A 539 25.50 -10.90 1.33
CA GLY A 539 25.14 -9.53 0.99
C GLY A 539 25.49 -9.14 -0.42
N VAL A 540 24.98 -7.97 -0.80
CA VAL A 540 25.24 -7.32 -2.08
C VAL A 540 25.70 -5.90 -1.80
N ILE A 541 26.75 -5.47 -2.51
CA ILE A 541 27.27 -4.11 -2.49
C ILE A 541 27.28 -3.57 -3.90
N THR A 542 26.89 -2.30 -4.04
CA THR A 542 27.07 -1.51 -5.25
C THR A 542 28.00 -0.35 -4.97
N TYR A 543 29.04 -0.16 -5.79
CA TYR A 543 29.95 0.98 -5.67
C TYR A 543 30.49 1.44 -7.03
N GLU A 544 30.96 2.68 -7.12
CA GLU A 544 31.71 3.14 -8.28
C GLU A 544 33.19 2.76 -8.14
N ALA A 545 33.71 1.93 -9.03
CA ALA A 545 35.13 1.72 -9.23
C ALA A 545 35.82 2.97 -9.77
N ALA A 546 37.06 3.18 -9.31
CA ALA A 546 37.98 4.11 -9.94
C ALA A 546 38.17 3.73 -11.43
N PRO A 547 38.37 4.72 -12.32
CA PRO A 547 38.52 4.52 -13.77
C PRO A 547 39.44 3.35 -14.14
#